data_AF-A0A962GPJ6-F1
#
_entry.id   AF-A0A962GPJ6-F1
#
_cell.length_a   1.000
_cell.length_b   1.000
_cell.length_c   1.000
_cell.angle_alpha   90.00
_cell.angle_beta   90.00
_cell.angle_gamma   90.00
#
_symmetry.space_group_name_H-M   'P 1'
#
loop_
_entity.id
_entity.type
_entity.pdbx_description
1 polymer ?
#
loop_
_entity_poly.entity_id
_entity_poly.type
_entity_poly.pdbx_seq_one_letter_code
_entity_poly.pdbx_strand_id
1 'polypeptide(L)'
;MEDVQIAPGVSLPASALQERAIRSPGPGGQNVNKVATAVELRARLDALVGLDEGARLRLSAARDRRLLDDGTFLIQAHRHRTLERNRADARQRLIAFIQRFLVPPTLRVATRPTRASQRRRVEQKKARGQVKRLRQERPGGD
;
A
#
# COMPACT_ATOMS: atom_id res chain seq x y z
N MET A 1 -9.05 14.37 23.94
CA MET A 1 -8.64 14.16 22.54
C MET A 1 -9.91 14.12 21.71
N GLU A 2 -9.86 14.60 20.47
CA GLU A 2 -11.01 14.59 19.57
C GLU A 2 -10.93 13.38 18.63
N ASP A 3 -12.10 12.90 18.23
CA ASP A 3 -12.26 11.84 17.25
C ASP A 3 -11.62 12.25 15.93
N VAL A 4 -10.99 11.29 15.26
CA VAL A 4 -10.35 11.53 13.96
C VAL A 4 -11.29 11.02 12.87
N GLN A 5 -11.78 11.96 12.07
CA GLN A 5 -12.54 11.66 10.87
C GLN A 5 -11.58 11.17 9.77
N ILE A 6 -11.85 9.97 9.24
CA ILE A 6 -11.03 9.35 8.19
C ILE A 6 -11.68 9.55 6.81
N ALA A 7 -12.99 9.31 6.74
CA ALA A 7 -13.82 9.46 5.55
C ALA A 7 -15.28 9.70 5.98
N PRO A 8 -16.20 10.10 5.08
CA PRO A 8 -17.62 10.22 5.42
C PRO A 8 -18.15 8.91 6.03
N GLY A 9 -18.64 8.98 7.28
CA GLY A 9 -19.14 7.82 8.02
C GLY A 9 -18.07 6.90 8.63
N VAL A 10 -16.78 7.17 8.40
CA VAL A 10 -15.65 6.40 8.98
C VAL A 10 -14.86 7.28 9.93
N SER A 11 -14.87 6.92 11.21
CA SER A 11 -14.16 7.65 12.26
C SER A 11 -13.40 6.71 13.19
N LEU A 12 -12.36 7.27 13.80
CA LEU A 12 -11.61 6.62 14.87
C LEU A 12 -11.86 7.40 16.17
N PRO A 13 -12.43 6.77 17.21
CA PRO A 13 -12.73 7.45 18.45
C PRO A 13 -11.44 7.89 19.16
N ALA A 14 -11.51 9.00 19.88
CA ALA A 14 -10.38 9.53 20.64
C ALA A 14 -9.79 8.53 21.66
N SER A 15 -10.62 7.61 22.18
CA SER A 15 -10.21 6.56 23.12
C SER A 15 -9.31 5.49 22.49
N ALA A 16 -9.31 5.39 21.15
CA ALA A 16 -8.46 4.48 20.40
C ALA A 16 -7.12 5.12 19.99
N LEU A 17 -6.91 6.39 20.35
CA LEU A 17 -5.73 7.17 20.00
C LEU A 17 -4.90 7.47 21.25
N GLN A 18 -3.62 7.15 21.17
CA GLN A 18 -2.65 7.52 22.19
C GLN A 18 -1.50 8.29 21.54
N GLU A 19 -1.27 9.51 22.00
CA GLU A 19 -0.20 10.37 21.53
C GLU A 19 0.84 10.57 22.63
N ARG A 20 2.11 10.42 22.28
CA ARG A 20 3.23 10.67 23.18
C ARG A 20 4.22 11.61 22.51
N ALA A 21 4.52 12.73 23.17
CA ALA A 21 5.64 13.58 22.77
C ALA A 21 6.95 12.86 23.12
N ILE A 22 7.82 12.72 22.14
CA ILE A 22 9.14 12.10 22.26
C ILE A 22 10.22 13.06 21.79
N ARG A 23 11.47 12.77 22.17
CA ARG A 23 12.62 13.52 21.64
C ARG A 23 12.84 13.14 20.18
N SER A 24 13.15 14.13 19.35
CA SER A 24 13.43 13.89 17.94
C SER A 24 14.71 13.05 17.79
N PRO A 25 14.70 11.97 16.99
CA PRO A 25 15.91 11.19 16.75
C PRO A 25 16.87 11.95 15.83
N GLY A 26 18.18 11.89 16.12
CA GLY A 26 19.24 12.41 15.26
C GLY A 26 20.30 13.25 15.99
N PRO A 27 21.47 13.50 15.36
CA PRO A 27 22.49 14.39 15.89
C PRO A 27 21.97 15.82 15.86
N GLY A 28 21.74 16.43 17.02
CA GLY A 28 21.17 17.77 17.11
C GLY A 28 21.74 18.55 18.29
N GLY A 29 21.86 19.87 18.10
CA GLY A 29 22.31 20.80 19.13
C GLY A 29 21.37 20.89 20.34
N GLN A 30 21.63 21.84 21.24
CA GLN A 30 20.99 21.93 22.58
C GLN A 30 19.45 21.77 22.58
N ASN A 31 18.76 22.34 21.58
CA ASN A 31 17.30 22.30 21.51
C ASN A 31 16.71 20.92 21.17
N VAL A 32 17.40 20.09 20.37
CA VAL A 32 16.93 18.74 19.98
C VAL A 32 17.02 17.78 21.17
N ASN A 33 18.06 17.93 21.98
CA ASN A 33 18.26 17.10 23.18
C ASN A 33 17.32 17.49 24.33
N LYS A 34 16.86 18.74 24.37
CA LYS A 34 16.04 19.28 25.47
C LYS A 34 14.54 19.22 25.20
N VAL A 35 14.08 19.42 23.96
CA VAL A 35 12.66 19.61 23.66
C VAL A 35 12.05 18.38 22.97
N ALA A 36 10.97 17.84 23.55
CA ALA A 36 10.19 16.74 22.97
C ALA A 36 9.29 17.25 21.84
N THR A 37 9.89 17.48 20.67
CA THR A 37 9.19 18.00 19.49
C THR A 37 8.59 16.91 18.61
N ALA A 38 9.09 15.68 18.70
CA ALA A 38 8.58 14.55 17.91
C ALA A 38 7.34 13.94 18.57
N VAL A 39 6.50 13.31 17.75
CA VAL A 39 5.24 12.67 18.18
C VAL A 39 5.28 11.20 17.82
N GLU A 40 5.00 10.35 18.80
CA GLU A 40 4.63 8.96 18.61
C GLU A 40 3.11 8.84 18.76
N LEU A 41 2.44 8.36 17.71
CA LEU A 41 1.01 8.15 17.64
C LEU A 41 0.72 6.65 17.55
N ARG A 42 0.00 6.12 18.53
CA ARG A 42 -0.57 4.77 18.52
C ARG A 42 -2.07 4.86 18.24
N ALA A 43 -2.54 4.09 17.28
CA ALA A 43 -3.94 4.03 16.89
C ALA A 43 -4.41 2.58 16.84
N ARG A 44 -5.45 2.26 17.63
CA ARG A 44 -6.10 0.95 17.65
C ARG A 44 -7.07 0.82 16.47
N LEU A 45 -6.69 0.08 15.43
CA LEU A 45 -7.47 0.02 14.19
C LEU A 45 -8.74 -0.84 14.31
N ASP A 46 -8.78 -1.74 15.29
CA ASP A 46 -9.94 -2.53 15.71
C ASP A 46 -11.13 -1.65 16.16
N ALA A 47 -10.85 -0.47 16.71
CA ALA A 47 -11.85 0.46 17.20
C ALA A 47 -12.43 1.38 16.09
N LEU A 48 -12.09 1.16 14.82
CA LEU A 48 -12.63 1.93 13.70
C LEU A 48 -14.15 1.70 13.55
N VAL A 49 -14.89 2.80 13.49
CA VAL A 49 -16.34 2.83 13.29
C VAL A 49 -16.65 3.09 11.82
N GLY A 50 -17.67 2.42 11.28
CA GLY A 50 -18.16 2.63 9.91
C GLY A 50 -17.34 1.96 8.81
N LEU A 51 -16.38 1.10 9.16
CA LEU A 51 -15.61 0.33 8.19
C LEU A 51 -16.42 -0.86 7.67
N ASP A 52 -16.51 -1.01 6.35
CA ASP A 52 -17.04 -2.23 5.71
C ASP A 52 -16.14 -3.45 6.02
N GLU A 53 -16.72 -4.64 6.05
CA GLU A 53 -16.00 -5.88 6.37
C GLU A 53 -14.85 -6.14 5.39
N GLY A 54 -15.05 -5.87 4.10
CA GLY A 54 -14.00 -6.02 3.10
C GLY A 54 -12.84 -5.05 3.33
N ALA A 55 -13.11 -3.82 3.78
CA ALA A 55 -12.07 -2.86 4.15
C ALA A 55 -11.34 -3.30 5.43
N ARG A 56 -12.05 -3.87 6.41
CA ARG A 56 -11.47 -4.39 7.65
C ARG A 56 -10.49 -5.54 7.40
N LEU A 57 -10.88 -6.49 6.54
CA LEU A 57 -10.03 -7.60 6.12
C LEU A 57 -8.79 -7.14 5.35
N ARG A 58 -8.94 -6.15 4.45
CA ARG A 58 -7.81 -5.57 3.73
C ARG A 58 -6.84 -4.86 4.67
N LEU A 59 -7.36 -4.15 5.67
CA LEU A 59 -6.57 -3.43 6.66
C LEU A 59 -5.81 -4.40 7.59
N SER A 60 -6.46 -5.48 8.05
CA SER A 60 -5.81 -6.50 8.88
C SER A 60 -4.78 -7.33 8.11
N ALA A 61 -4.99 -7.56 6.81
CA ALA A 61 -4.03 -8.23 5.95
C ALA A 61 -2.89 -7.31 5.47
N ALA A 62 -2.92 -6.02 5.82
CA ALA A 62 -1.92 -5.05 5.39
C ALA A 62 -0.54 -5.39 5.97
N ARG A 63 0.43 -5.63 5.09
CA ARG A 63 1.83 -5.82 5.50
C ARG A 63 2.54 -4.47 5.52
N ASP A 64 2.38 -3.71 6.60
CA ASP A 64 3.14 -2.48 6.87
C ASP A 64 3.93 -2.66 8.17
N ARG A 65 5.20 -2.20 8.19
CA ARG A 65 6.07 -2.27 9.37
C ARG A 65 5.56 -1.46 10.56
N ARG A 66 4.65 -0.53 10.30
CA ARG A 66 3.99 0.32 11.30
C ARG A 66 2.79 -0.37 11.95
N LEU A 67 2.29 -1.45 11.38
CA LEU A 67 1.21 -2.24 11.96
C LEU A 67 1.81 -3.31 12.87
N LEU A 68 1.40 -3.31 14.14
CA LEU A 68 1.78 -4.31 15.12
C LEU A 68 0.79 -5.49 15.09
N ASP A 69 1.23 -6.64 15.61
CA ASP A 69 0.46 -7.88 15.60
C ASP A 69 -0.85 -7.80 16.42
N ASP A 70 -0.94 -6.86 17.35
CA ASP A 70 -2.13 -6.57 18.17
C ASP A 70 -3.16 -5.68 17.44
N GLY A 71 -2.91 -5.30 16.19
CA GLY A 71 -3.78 -4.39 15.43
C GLY A 71 -3.56 -2.91 15.75
N THR A 72 -2.51 -2.58 16.52
CA THR A 72 -2.11 -1.19 16.79
C THR A 72 -1.23 -0.65 15.66
N PHE A 73 -1.59 0.51 15.11
CA PHE A 73 -0.78 1.25 14.17
C PHE A 73 0.10 2.27 14.88
N LEU A 74 1.41 2.16 14.71
CA LEU A 74 2.43 3.02 15.32
C LEU A 74 3.05 3.95 14.27
N ILE A 75 2.91 5.27 14.48
CA ILE A 75 3.52 6.29 13.62
C ILE A 75 4.42 7.18 14.46
N GLN A 76 5.63 7.46 13.98
CA GLN A 76 6.50 8.49 14.53
C GLN A 76 6.64 9.65 13.53
N ALA A 77 6.36 10.87 13.99
CA ALA A 77 6.45 12.10 13.22
C ALA A 77 7.43 13.08 13.89
N HIS A 78 8.48 13.46 13.15
CA HIS A 78 9.56 14.33 13.62
C HIS A 78 10.08 15.24 12.49
N ARG A 79 9.24 15.51 11.48
CA ARG A 79 9.60 16.28 10.29
C ARG A 79 9.74 17.77 10.58
N HIS A 80 9.01 18.26 11.58
CA HIS A 80 8.89 19.68 11.90
C HIS A 80 9.57 20.01 13.22
N ARG A 81 9.89 21.29 13.41
CA ARG A 81 10.51 21.81 14.64
C ARG A 81 9.54 21.98 15.80
N THR A 82 8.23 21.94 15.56
CA THR A 82 7.19 22.15 16.59
C THR A 82 6.35 20.90 16.79
N LEU A 83 5.94 20.68 18.03
CA LEU A 83 5.12 19.52 18.44
C LEU A 83 3.77 19.49 17.70
N GLU A 84 3.09 20.64 17.61
CA GLU A 84 1.78 20.75 16.96
C GLU A 84 1.81 20.34 15.49
N ARG A 85 2.85 20.77 14.75
CA ARG A 85 3.01 20.38 13.34
C ARG A 85 3.30 18.90 13.19
N ASN A 86 4.11 18.32 14.09
CA ASN A 86 4.37 16.88 14.07
C ASN A 86 3.11 16.06 14.47
N ARG A 87 2.27 16.59 15.36
CA ARG A 87 0.98 15.98 15.72
C ARG A 87 0.02 15.96 14.51
N ALA A 88 -0.09 17.09 13.80
CA ALA A 88 -0.89 17.18 12.59
C ALA A 88 -0.38 16.23 11.49
N ASP A 89 0.94 16.18 11.28
CA ASP A 89 1.58 15.26 10.32
C ASP A 89 1.33 13.78 10.67
N ALA A 90 1.43 13.40 11.95
CA ALA A 90 1.11 12.04 12.40
C ALA A 90 -0.35 11.66 12.10
N ARG A 91 -1.30 12.56 12.39
CA ARG A 91 -2.73 12.35 12.11
C ARG A 91 -3.03 12.26 10.62
N GLN A 92 -2.43 13.13 9.80
CA GLN A 92 -2.60 13.07 8.35
C GLN A 92 -2.07 11.77 7.76
N ARG A 93 -0.93 11.27 8.24
CA ARG A 93 -0.37 9.98 7.80
C ARG A 93 -1.24 8.80 8.21
N LEU A 94 -1.85 8.83 9.40
CA LEU A 94 -2.83 7.84 9.84
C LEU A 94 -4.05 7.81 8.91
N ILE A 95 -4.64 8.98 8.65
CA ILE A 95 -5.80 9.13 7.76
C ILE A 95 -5.46 8.59 6.36
N ALA A 96 -4.36 9.04 5.78
CA ALA A 96 -3.93 8.61 4.46
C ALA A 96 -3.64 7.11 4.40
N PHE A 97 -3.12 6.50 5.47
CA PHE A 97 -2.91 5.06 5.54
C PHE A 97 -4.24 4.30 5.47
N ILE A 98 -5.21 4.65 6.33
CA ILE A 98 -6.51 3.96 6.39
C ILE A 98 -7.29 4.15 5.09
N GLN A 99 -7.27 5.36 4.51
CA GLN A 99 -7.97 5.66 3.25
C GLN A 99 -7.56 4.75 2.09
N ARG A 100 -6.31 4.28 2.05
CA ARG A 100 -5.83 3.35 1.01
C ARG A 100 -6.54 1.99 1.03
N PHE A 101 -7.11 1.60 2.17
CA PHE A 101 -7.79 0.31 2.33
C PHE A 101 -9.31 0.41 2.23
N LEU A 102 -9.86 1.63 2.29
CA LEU A 102 -11.29 1.88 2.08
C LEU A 102 -11.72 1.46 0.66
N VAL A 103 -10.88 1.72 -0.33
CA VAL A 103 -11.18 1.38 -1.73
C VAL A 103 -10.71 -0.04 -2.06
N PRO A 104 -11.58 -0.93 -2.57
CA PRO A 104 -11.17 -2.25 -3.03
C PRO A 104 -10.22 -2.13 -4.24
N PRO A 105 -9.13 -2.90 -4.30
CA PRO A 105 -8.31 -2.96 -5.50
C PRO A 105 -9.15 -3.48 -6.68
N THR A 106 -8.99 -2.86 -7.84
CA THR A 106 -9.68 -3.30 -9.05
C THR A 106 -9.16 -4.66 -9.49
N LEU A 107 -10.09 -5.58 -9.78
CA LEU A 107 -9.73 -6.92 -10.23
C LEU A 107 -9.05 -6.84 -11.60
N ARG A 108 -7.82 -7.34 -11.69
CA ARG A 108 -7.15 -7.51 -12.98
C ARG A 108 -7.70 -8.75 -13.68
N VAL A 109 -8.54 -8.54 -14.68
CA VAL A 109 -8.96 -9.63 -15.58
C VAL A 109 -7.82 -9.90 -16.56
N ALA A 110 -7.32 -11.15 -16.60
CA ALA A 110 -6.30 -11.55 -17.55
C ALA A 110 -6.80 -11.36 -18.99
N THR A 111 -6.03 -10.64 -19.81
CA THR A 111 -6.38 -10.42 -21.21
C THR A 111 -6.11 -11.69 -22.01
N ARG A 112 -7.04 -12.02 -22.92
CA ARG A 112 -6.83 -13.13 -23.87
C ARG A 112 -5.79 -12.71 -24.93
N PRO A 113 -4.99 -13.65 -25.48
CA PRO A 113 -4.09 -13.34 -26.59
C PRO A 113 -4.84 -12.69 -27.75
N THR A 114 -4.28 -11.62 -28.31
CA THR A 114 -4.94 -10.87 -29.40
C THR A 114 -5.16 -11.74 -30.63
N ARG A 115 -6.21 -11.46 -31.41
CA ARG A 115 -6.48 -12.17 -32.68
C ARG A 115 -5.29 -12.12 -33.65
N ALA A 116 -4.59 -10.98 -33.70
CA ALA A 116 -3.38 -10.82 -34.50
C ALA A 116 -2.24 -11.75 -34.03
N SER A 117 -2.06 -11.91 -32.72
CA SER A 117 -1.08 -12.86 -32.15
C SER A 117 -1.42 -14.30 -32.54
N GLN A 118 -2.69 -14.68 -32.45
CA GLN A 118 -3.16 -16.02 -32.83
C GLN A 118 -2.95 -16.28 -34.32
N ARG A 119 -3.28 -15.32 -35.20
CA ARG A 119 -3.02 -15.40 -36.65
C ARG A 119 -1.52 -15.56 -36.93
N ARG A 120 -0.67 -14.69 -36.37
CA ARG A 120 0.79 -14.77 -36.55
C ARG A 120 1.34 -16.12 -36.12
N ARG A 121 0.90 -16.68 -35.00
CA ARG A 121 1.30 -18.02 -34.54
C ARG A 121 0.98 -19.10 -35.57
N VAL A 122 -0.23 -19.06 -36.15
CA VAL A 122 -0.66 -20.04 -37.16
C VAL A 122 0.13 -19.88 -38.45
N GLU A 123 0.32 -18.66 -38.94
CA GLU A 123 1.10 -18.39 -40.14
C GLU A 123 2.57 -18.79 -39.98
N GLN A 124 3.17 -18.49 -38.83
CA GLN A 124 4.55 -18.89 -38.53
C GLN A 124 4.69 -20.42 -38.43
N LYS A 125 3.66 -21.12 -37.91
CA LYS A 125 3.60 -22.59 -37.92
C LYS A 125 3.54 -23.14 -39.35
N LYS A 126 2.70 -22.56 -40.21
CA LYS A 126 2.61 -22.95 -41.63
C LYS A 126 3.92 -22.73 -42.37
N ALA A 127 4.52 -21.55 -42.24
CA ALA A 127 5.80 -21.20 -42.86
C ALA A 127 6.92 -22.17 -42.43
N ARG A 128 7.03 -22.47 -41.13
CA ARG A 128 7.99 -23.47 -40.64
C ARG A 128 7.72 -24.88 -41.19
N GLY A 129 6.45 -25.27 -41.34
CA GLY A 129 6.07 -26.54 -41.95
C GLY A 129 6.53 -26.64 -43.41
N GLN A 130 6.33 -25.58 -44.19
CA GLN A 130 6.78 -25.50 -45.58
C GLN A 130 8.32 -25.60 -45.68
N VAL A 131 9.04 -24.84 -44.86
CA VAL A 131 10.52 -24.90 -44.80
C VAL A 131 11.01 -26.31 -44.46
N LYS A 132 10.35 -27.01 -43.53
CA LYS A 132 10.71 -28.40 -43.19
C LYS A 132 10.45 -29.37 -44.33
N ARG A 133 9.33 -29.22 -45.06
CA ARG A 133 8.99 -30.09 -46.19
C ARG A 133 10.01 -29.96 -47.32
N LEU A 134 10.33 -28.72 -47.71
CA LEU A 134 11.33 -28.42 -48.74
C LEU A 134 12.73 -28.94 -48.40
N ARG A 135 13.08 -29.08 -47.11
CA ARG A 135 14.35 -29.70 -46.68
C ARG A 135 14.37 -31.22 -46.79
N GLN A 136 13.21 -31.87 -46.74
CA GLN A 136 13.11 -33.34 -46.81
C GLN A 136 13.04 -33.85 -48.26
N GLU A 137 12.64 -32.98 -49.20
CA GLU A 137 12.76 -33.25 -50.62
C GLU A 137 14.25 -33.28 -51.00
N ARG A 138 14.84 -34.48 -51.11
CA ARG A 138 16.14 -34.66 -51.76
C ARG A 138 15.99 -34.26 -53.22
N PRO A 139 16.94 -33.52 -53.83
CA PRO A 139 16.99 -33.45 -55.28
C PRO A 139 17.13 -34.88 -55.78
N GLY A 140 16.27 -35.31 -56.71
CA GLY A 140 16.48 -36.54 -57.44
C GLY A 140 17.89 -36.49 -58.02
N GLY A 141 18.73 -37.45 -57.63
CA GLY A 141 20.05 -37.60 -58.22
C GLY A 141 19.89 -38.03 -59.67
N ASP A 142 20.43 -37.22 -60.58
CA ASP A 142 20.97 -37.69 -61.85
C ASP A 142 22.42 -38.14 -61.64
#